data_AF-A0A8D2DWH9-F1
#
_entry.id   AF-A0A8D2DWH9-F1
#
_cell.length_a   1.000
_cell.length_b   1.000
_cell.length_c   1.000
_cell.angle_alpha   90.00
_cell.angle_beta   90.00
_cell.angle_gamma   90.00
#
_symmetry.space_group_name_H-M   'P 1'
#
loop_
_entity.id
_entity.type
_entity.pdbx_description
1 polymer ?
#
loop_
_entity_poly.entity_id
_entity_poly.type
_entity_poly.pdbx_seq_one_letter_code
_entity_poly.pdbx_strand_id
1 'polypeptide(L)'
;MAQVAMSTLPVEDEESSESRMVVTFLMSALESMCKELAKSKAEVACIAVYETDVFVVGSERGCAFVNARKDLQRDFARYCRCSAFLRPAHPKRLVGPA
;
A
#
# COMPACT_ATOMS: atom_id res chain seq x y z
N MET A 1 7.91 -51.14 12.21
CA MET A 1 8.13 -49.69 12.38
C MET A 1 7.70 -49.01 11.09
N ALA A 2 6.68 -48.15 11.12
CA ALA A 2 6.16 -47.47 9.93
C ALA A 2 6.82 -46.09 9.82
N GLN A 3 7.43 -45.80 8.68
CA GLN A 3 8.00 -44.49 8.40
C GLN A 3 6.88 -43.48 8.17
N VAL A 4 6.92 -42.40 8.96
CA VAL A 4 6.12 -41.19 8.71
C VAL A 4 6.83 -40.42 7.60
N ALA A 5 6.21 -40.40 6.42
CA ALA A 5 6.60 -39.49 5.36
C ALA A 5 6.26 -38.06 5.84
N MET A 6 7.28 -37.32 6.26
CA MET A 6 7.17 -35.88 6.45
C MET A 6 7.02 -35.24 5.07
N SER A 7 5.78 -34.89 4.72
CA SER A 7 5.51 -33.94 3.65
C SER A 7 6.27 -32.66 3.97
N THR A 8 7.30 -32.38 3.18
CA THR A 8 7.91 -31.07 3.10
C THR A 8 7.17 -30.29 2.01
N LEU A 9 6.97 -29.00 2.26
CA LEU A 9 6.27 -27.96 1.47
C LEU A 9 4.79 -27.76 1.86
N PRO A 10 4.38 -26.50 2.19
CA PRO A 10 4.76 -25.29 1.46
C PRO A 10 5.54 -24.28 2.32
N VAL A 11 6.72 -23.88 1.85
CA VAL A 11 7.51 -22.77 2.43
C VAL A 11 7.51 -21.59 1.45
N GLU A 12 6.37 -21.29 0.86
CA GLU A 12 6.23 -20.14 -0.07
C GLU A 12 4.99 -19.31 0.26
N ASP A 13 3.94 -19.93 0.79
CA ASP A 13 2.72 -19.24 1.22
C ASP A 13 2.90 -18.53 2.58
N GLU A 14 3.70 -19.09 3.50
CA GLU A 14 3.96 -18.53 4.82
C GLU A 14 4.73 -17.19 4.75
N GLU A 15 5.68 -17.03 3.81
CA GLU A 15 6.45 -15.78 3.66
C GLU A 15 5.62 -14.66 3.04
N SER A 16 4.75 -15.00 2.07
CA SER A 16 3.77 -14.06 1.51
C SER A 16 2.72 -13.69 2.56
N SER A 17 2.26 -14.64 3.37
CA SER A 17 1.35 -14.40 4.49
C SER A 17 1.97 -13.49 5.56
N GLU A 18 3.21 -13.76 5.98
CA GLU A 18 3.95 -12.91 6.92
C GLU A 18 4.12 -11.49 6.39
N SER A 19 4.54 -11.35 5.14
CA SER A 19 4.70 -10.05 4.50
C SER A 19 3.38 -9.28 4.40
N ARG A 20 2.27 -9.95 4.07
CA ARG A 20 0.93 -9.34 4.08
C ARG A 20 0.50 -8.92 5.48
N MET A 21 0.84 -9.69 6.52
CA MET A 21 0.57 -9.32 7.91
C MET A 21 1.37 -8.07 8.32
N VAL A 22 2.65 -7.99 7.94
CA VAL A 22 3.48 -6.80 8.19
C VAL A 22 2.91 -5.57 7.48
N VAL A 23 2.53 -5.70 6.21
CA VAL A 23 1.91 -4.61 5.43
C VAL A 23 0.61 -4.15 6.10
N THR A 24 -0.24 -5.08 6.53
CA THR A 24 -1.49 -4.76 7.22
C THR A 24 -1.24 -4.01 8.53
N PHE A 25 -0.27 -4.46 9.34
CA PHE A 25 0.10 -3.80 10.59
C PHE A 25 0.59 -2.37 10.35
N LEU A 26 1.45 -2.16 9.36
CA LEU A 26 1.92 -0.83 8.98
C LEU A 26 0.77 0.06 8.48
N MET A 27 -0.16 -0.49 7.70
CA MET A 27 -1.36 0.24 7.27
C MET A 27 -2.20 0.70 8.46
N SER A 28 -2.38 -0.14 9.48
CA SER A 28 -3.08 0.25 10.72
C SER A 28 -2.36 1.37 11.48
N ALA A 29 -1.03 1.33 11.54
CA ALA A 29 -0.25 2.40 12.16
C ALA A 29 -0.40 3.73 11.40
N LEU A 30 -0.34 3.68 10.06
CA LEU A 30 -0.57 4.86 9.22
C LEU A 30 -1.99 5.41 9.37
N GLU A 31 -2.99 4.55 9.46
CA GLU A 31 -4.38 4.96 9.70
C GLU A 31 -4.51 5.72 11.03
N SER A 32 -3.85 5.24 12.09
CA SER A 32 -3.80 5.92 13.39
C SER A 32 -3.18 7.31 13.29
N MET A 33 -2.04 7.42 12.59
CA MET A 33 -1.40 8.73 12.35
C MET A 33 -2.30 9.67 11.53
N CYS A 34 -2.95 9.17 10.48
CA CYS A 34 -3.86 9.97 9.66
C CYS A 34 -5.06 10.48 10.46
N LYS A 35 -5.58 9.69 11.42
CA LYS A 35 -6.64 10.12 12.33
C LYS A 35 -6.20 11.26 13.23
N GLU A 36 -4.97 11.22 13.76
CA GLU A 36 -4.42 12.35 14.53
C GLU A 36 -4.23 13.61 13.66
N LEU A 37 -3.76 13.45 12.42
CA LEU A 37 -3.61 14.56 11.48
C LEU A 37 -4.95 15.20 11.11
N ALA A 38 -6.01 14.41 10.98
CA ALA A 38 -7.36 14.91 10.71
C ALA A 38 -7.86 15.88 11.79
N LYS A 39 -7.42 15.74 13.05
CA LYS A 39 -7.74 16.68 14.13
C LYS A 39 -7.16 18.07 13.92
N SER A 40 -6.09 18.18 13.11
CA SER A 40 -5.38 19.43 12.84
C SER A 40 -5.88 20.17 11.59
N LYS A 41 -7.08 19.83 11.06
CA LYS A 41 -7.60 20.32 9.76
C LYS A 41 -6.66 20.05 8.59
N ALA A 42 -5.71 19.13 8.76
CA ALA A 42 -4.83 18.70 7.69
C ALA A 42 -5.50 17.55 6.95
N GLU A 43 -5.64 17.69 5.64
CA GLU A 43 -6.14 16.62 4.77
C GLU A 43 -4.94 15.83 4.24
N VAL A 44 -4.97 14.53 4.47
CA VAL A 44 -3.88 13.60 4.10
C VAL A 44 -4.47 12.34 3.49
N ALA A 45 -3.80 11.83 2.46
CA ALA A 45 -4.05 10.53 1.85
C ALA A 45 -2.73 9.83 1.56
N CYS A 46 -2.62 8.59 1.99
CA CYS A 46 -1.48 7.71 1.77
C CYS A 46 -1.90 6.57 0.85
N ILE A 47 -1.10 6.31 -0.19
CA ILE A 47 -1.30 5.19 -1.11
C ILE A 47 -0.12 4.24 -0.95
N ALA A 48 -0.40 2.96 -0.68
CA ALA A 48 0.58 1.90 -0.67
C ALA A 48 0.23 0.86 -1.72
N VAL A 49 1.25 0.27 -2.35
CA VAL A 49 1.09 -0.78 -3.35
C VAL A 49 1.94 -1.96 -2.89
N TYR A 50 1.33 -3.13 -2.76
CA TYR A 50 2.01 -4.37 -2.40
C TYR A 50 1.52 -5.48 -3.32
N GLU A 51 2.45 -6.16 -4.00
CA GLU A 51 2.14 -7.11 -5.08
C GLU A 51 1.18 -6.49 -6.13
N THR A 52 -0.09 -6.90 -6.12
CA THR A 52 -1.15 -6.38 -6.99
C THR A 52 -2.12 -5.44 -6.28
N ASP A 53 -2.04 -5.33 -4.97
CA ASP A 53 -3.00 -4.65 -4.13
C ASP A 53 -2.62 -3.19 -3.91
N VAL A 54 -3.64 -2.33 -3.92
CA VAL A 54 -3.50 -0.90 -3.65
C VAL A 54 -4.31 -0.54 -2.41
N PHE A 55 -3.62 -0.03 -1.40
CA PHE A 55 -4.19 0.38 -0.12
C PHE A 55 -4.23 1.90 -0.06
N VAL A 56 -5.36 2.45 0.37
CA VAL A 56 -5.52 3.90 0.56
C VAL A 56 -5.98 4.13 2.00
N VAL A 57 -5.19 4.89 2.76
CA VAL A 57 -5.49 5.30 4.14
C VAL A 57 -5.33 6.81 4.27
N GLY A 58 -6.05 7.44 5.18
CA GLY A 58 -6.05 8.90 5.24
C GLY A 58 -7.25 9.49 5.96
N SER A 59 -7.28 10.82 5.94
CA SER A 59 -8.47 11.62 6.27
C SER A 59 -9.65 11.32 5.35
N GLU A 60 -10.86 11.67 5.77
CA GLU A 60 -12.07 11.44 4.99
C GLU A 60 -12.00 12.09 3.60
N ARG A 61 -11.59 13.36 3.51
CA ARG A 61 -11.52 14.08 2.23
C ARG A 61 -10.33 13.61 1.40
N GLY A 62 -9.19 13.32 2.03
CA GLY A 62 -8.02 12.77 1.33
C GLY A 62 -8.32 11.42 0.67
N CYS A 63 -8.91 10.49 1.41
CA CYS A 63 -9.35 9.21 0.88
C CYS A 63 -10.40 9.37 -0.21
N ALA A 64 -11.40 10.25 -0.01
CA ALA A 64 -12.42 10.52 -1.02
C ALA A 64 -11.81 11.05 -2.33
N PHE A 65 -10.84 11.97 -2.25
CA PHE A 65 -10.14 12.51 -3.42
C PHE A 65 -9.40 11.43 -4.20
N VAL A 66 -8.61 10.60 -3.51
CA VAL A 66 -7.84 9.51 -4.15
C VAL A 66 -8.77 8.44 -4.69
N ASN A 67 -9.89 8.14 -4.02
CA ASN A 67 -10.86 7.14 -4.47
C ASN A 67 -11.69 7.61 -5.66
N ALA A 68 -12.00 8.90 -5.77
CA ALA A 68 -12.62 9.49 -6.95
C ALA A 68 -11.68 9.44 -8.17
N ARG A 69 -10.36 9.48 -7.93
CA ARG A 69 -9.31 9.53 -8.96
C ARG A 69 -8.60 8.16 -9.10
N LYS A 70 -9.31 7.18 -9.65
CA LYS A 70 -8.75 5.83 -9.91
C LYS A 70 -7.62 5.83 -10.94
N ASP A 71 -7.54 6.86 -11.79
CA ASP A 71 -6.40 7.16 -12.65
C ASP A 71 -5.10 7.32 -11.84
N LEU A 72 -5.14 8.10 -10.75
CA LEU A 72 -3.98 8.32 -9.89
C LEU A 72 -3.49 7.02 -9.24
N GLN A 73 -4.41 6.21 -8.72
CA GLN A 73 -4.08 4.92 -8.10
C GLN A 73 -3.44 3.97 -9.13
N ARG A 74 -3.99 3.92 -10.34
CA ARG A 74 -3.48 3.07 -11.43
C ARG A 74 -2.10 3.54 -11.90
N ASP A 75 -1.91 4.83 -12.09
CA ASP A 75 -0.64 5.40 -12.53
C ASP A 75 0.44 5.23 -11.46
N PHE A 76 0.09 5.37 -10.18
CA PHE A 76 1.00 5.10 -9.07
C PHE A 76 1.38 3.60 -9.01
N ALA A 77 0.40 2.69 -9.10
CA ALA A 77 0.68 1.26 -9.14
C ALA A 77 1.47 0.84 -10.39
N ARG A 78 1.25 1.49 -11.54
CA ARG A 78 2.06 1.30 -12.74
C ARG A 78 3.46 1.81 -12.54
N TYR A 79 3.62 3.00 -11.95
CA TYR A 79 4.92 3.57 -11.61
C TYR A 79 5.69 2.63 -10.70
N CYS A 80 5.13 2.20 -9.55
CA CYS A 80 5.81 1.29 -8.62
C CYS A 80 6.24 -0.03 -9.29
N ARG A 81 5.42 -0.59 -10.20
CA ARG A 81 5.75 -1.83 -10.93
C ARG A 81 6.76 -1.62 -12.05
N CYS A 82 6.73 -0.49 -12.76
CA CYS A 82 7.69 -0.17 -13.83
C CYS A 82 9.02 0.39 -13.29
N SER A 83 9.00 1.15 -12.20
CA SER A 83 10.18 1.77 -11.58
C SER A 83 11.05 0.75 -10.86
N ALA A 84 10.53 -0.44 -10.53
CA ALA A 84 11.34 -1.56 -10.10
C ALA A 84 12.36 -2.00 -11.18
N PHE A 85 12.19 -1.60 -12.44
CA PHE A 85 13.10 -1.91 -13.55
C PHE A 85 13.85 -0.69 -14.12
N LEU A 86 13.41 0.55 -13.84
CA LEU A 86 14.06 1.78 -14.34
C LEU A 86 14.22 2.80 -13.21
N ARG A 87 15.48 3.16 -12.91
CA ARG A 87 15.84 4.26 -12.00
C ARG A 87 15.03 5.53 -12.32
N PRO A 88 14.55 6.27 -11.31
CA PRO A 88 13.46 7.21 -11.50
C PRO A 88 13.87 8.52 -12.19
N ALA A 89 13.15 8.88 -13.26
CA ALA A 89 13.03 10.27 -13.71
C ALA A 89 11.91 10.95 -12.91
N HIS A 90 12.30 11.90 -12.06
CA HIS A 90 11.53 12.85 -11.24
C HIS A 90 10.00 12.72 -11.12
N PRO A 91 9.42 12.68 -9.89
CA PRO A 91 7.98 12.71 -9.69
C PRO A 91 7.43 14.10 -10.05
N LYS A 92 6.52 14.15 -11.03
CA LYS A 92 5.74 15.36 -11.34
C LYS A 92 4.84 15.67 -10.14
N ARG A 93 5.11 16.79 -9.47
CA ARG A 93 4.32 17.31 -8.34
C ARG A 93 2.87 17.54 -8.81
N LEU A 94 1.95 16.67 -8.38
CA LEU A 94 0.50 16.87 -8.54
C LEU A 94 0.08 17.99 -7.59
N VAL A 95 0.20 19.24 -8.03
CA VAL A 95 -0.44 20.38 -7.38
C VAL A 95 -1.93 20.33 -7.75
N GLY A 96 -2.78 20.03 -6.78
CA GLY A 96 -4.24 20.18 -6.92
C GLY A 96 -4.64 21.66 -6.88
N PRO A 97 -5.78 22.05 -7.48
CA PRO A 97 -6.25 23.43 -7.44
C PRO A 97 -6.67 23.81 -6.00
N ALA A 98 -6.27 25.02 -5.60
CA ALA A 98 -6.58 25.65 -4.32
C ALA A 98 -8.04 26.11 -4.23
#